data_AF-A0A845HXP1-F1
#
_entry.id   AF-A0A845HXP1-F1
#
_cell.length_a   1.000
_cell.length_b   1.000
_cell.length_c   1.000
_cell.angle_alpha   90.00
_cell.angle_beta   90.00
_cell.angle_gamma   90.00
#
_symmetry.space_group_name_H-M   'P 1'
#
loop_
_entity.id
_entity.type
_entity.pdbx_description
1 polymer ?
#
loop_
_entity_poly.entity_id
_entity_poly.type
_entity_poly.pdbx_seq_one_letter_code
_entity_poly.pdbx_strand_id
1 'polypeptide(L)'
;MKMLSRAEASVTEEIQRQFPQLQQIRELAGDGGLQGMAISVFDHWLEDESEWHLLDCYEGAERERRNRLFAQHWGALYDLTPLYTVRYRGRWPAKAKLVIKRYNDKAGYLRQCRYSDYGVPAQFIIMPELGCIYAAGWDDTNILYYRDAALAAPVLKLATEAGLHCLPQQAI
;
A
#
# COMPACT_ATOMS: atom_id res chain seq x y z
N MET A 1 9.50 -18.52 10.85
CA MET A 1 9.29 -17.32 11.71
C MET A 1 7.84 -16.88 11.56
N LYS A 2 7.20 -16.27 12.57
CA LYS A 2 5.82 -15.75 12.41
C LYS A 2 5.83 -14.50 11.55
N MET A 3 5.03 -14.47 10.48
CA MET A 3 4.96 -13.33 9.55
C MET A 3 4.57 -12.02 10.24
N LEU A 4 3.59 -12.10 11.14
CA LEU A 4 3.06 -10.96 11.88
C LEU A 4 3.21 -11.15 13.38
N SER A 5 3.61 -10.09 14.08
CA SER A 5 3.51 -9.98 15.54
C SER A 5 2.60 -8.82 15.93
N ARG A 6 2.25 -8.76 17.22
CA ARG A 6 1.62 -7.57 17.78
C ARG A 6 2.64 -6.43 17.75
N ALA A 7 2.22 -5.23 17.31
CA ALA A 7 3.04 -4.03 17.46
C ALA A 7 3.16 -3.65 18.94
N GLU A 8 4.24 -2.95 19.28
CA GLU A 8 4.42 -2.37 20.61
C GLU A 8 3.32 -1.33 20.91
N ALA A 9 3.03 -1.11 22.19
CA ALA A 9 1.97 -0.19 22.61
C ALA A 9 2.28 1.25 22.19
N SER A 10 3.52 1.70 22.41
CA SER A 10 4.02 3.01 21.99
C SER A 10 3.83 3.25 20.50
N VAL A 11 4.23 2.29 19.66
CA VAL A 11 4.07 2.39 18.20
C VAL A 11 2.60 2.38 17.78
N THR A 12 1.77 1.61 18.50
CA THR A 12 0.32 1.59 18.24
C THR A 12 -0.31 2.95 18.52
N GLU A 13 0.03 3.57 19.65
CA GLU A 13 -0.44 4.90 20.04
C GLU A 13 0.06 5.97 19.07
N GLU A 14 1.30 5.87 18.62
CA GLU A 14 1.87 6.76 17.62
C GLU A 14 1.11 6.68 16.29
N ILE A 15 0.91 5.48 15.74
CA ILE A 15 0.18 5.29 14.48
C ILE A 15 -1.25 5.84 14.61
N GLN A 16 -1.93 5.60 15.73
CA GLN A 16 -3.28 6.13 15.97
C GLN A 16 -3.31 7.66 16.04
N ARG A 17 -2.28 8.28 16.61
CA ARG A 17 -2.13 9.74 16.65
C ARG A 17 -1.81 10.33 15.28
N GLN A 18 -0.92 9.69 14.51
CA GLN A 18 -0.56 10.15 13.16
C GLN A 18 -1.72 9.97 12.16
N PHE A 19 -2.49 8.88 12.31
CA PHE A 19 -3.56 8.48 11.41
C PHE A 19 -4.87 8.16 12.16
N PRO A 20 -5.54 9.13 12.80
CA PRO A 20 -6.85 8.91 13.42
C PRO A 20 -7.91 8.38 12.42
N GLN A 21 -7.74 8.65 11.14
CA GLN A 21 -8.58 8.22 10.02
C GLN A 21 -8.23 6.82 9.46
N LEU A 22 -7.37 6.05 10.12
CA LEU A 22 -6.85 4.76 9.62
C LEU A 22 -7.95 3.81 9.15
N GLN A 23 -9.08 3.77 9.87
CA GLN A 23 -10.22 2.93 9.53
C GLN A 23 -10.91 3.39 8.24
N GLN A 24 -11.11 4.70 8.07
CA GLN A 24 -11.74 5.27 6.88
C GLN A 24 -10.94 4.92 5.61
N ILE A 25 -9.62 5.10 5.67
CA ILE A 25 -8.71 4.77 4.56
C ILE A 25 -8.75 3.27 4.28
N ARG A 26 -8.69 2.44 5.33
CA ARG A 26 -8.72 0.97 5.17
C ARG A 26 -10.01 0.47 4.53
N GLU A 27 -11.12 1.11 4.83
CA GLU A 27 -12.46 0.75 4.34
C GLU A 27 -12.82 1.44 3.02
N LEU A 28 -11.86 2.17 2.41
CA LEU A 28 -12.04 2.93 1.17
C LEU A 28 -13.20 3.95 1.26
N ALA A 29 -13.51 4.42 2.47
CA ALA A 29 -14.56 5.41 2.73
C ALA A 29 -14.05 6.86 2.58
N GLY A 30 -12.82 7.05 2.10
CA GLY A 30 -12.17 8.34 1.86
C GLY A 30 -10.69 8.33 2.22
N ASP A 31 -9.98 9.40 1.84
CA ASP A 31 -8.56 9.64 2.15
C ASP A 31 -8.34 10.17 3.59
N GLY A 32 -9.43 10.52 4.28
CA GLY A 32 -9.42 11.13 5.60
C GLY A 32 -8.59 12.42 5.67
N GLY A 33 -8.60 13.22 4.60
CA GLY A 33 -7.90 14.50 4.49
C GLY A 33 -6.39 14.39 4.31
N LEU A 34 -5.88 13.22 3.92
CA LEU A 34 -4.48 13.04 3.53
C LEU A 34 -4.28 13.38 2.06
N GLN A 35 -3.06 13.80 1.71
CA GLN A 35 -2.65 13.85 0.32
C GLN A 35 -2.44 12.42 -0.18
N GLY A 36 -2.64 12.20 -1.47
CA GLY A 36 -2.40 10.92 -2.12
C GLY A 36 -1.54 11.04 -3.37
N MET A 37 -0.62 10.09 -3.52
CA MET A 37 0.16 9.88 -4.73
C MET A 37 -0.09 8.45 -5.21
N ALA A 38 -0.49 8.29 -6.46
CA ALA A 38 -0.59 7.00 -7.10
C ALA A 38 0.80 6.51 -7.48
N ILE A 39 1.07 5.23 -7.25
CA ILE A 39 2.27 4.52 -7.68
C ILE A 39 1.80 3.42 -8.64
N SER A 40 2.09 3.62 -9.91
CA SER A 40 1.52 2.83 -11.01
C SER A 40 2.59 2.25 -11.93
N VAL A 41 2.21 1.22 -12.67
CA VAL A 41 2.97 0.72 -13.83
C VAL A 41 2.79 1.61 -15.07
N PHE A 42 1.76 2.46 -15.08
CA PHE A 42 1.46 3.41 -16.14
C PHE A 42 2.11 4.76 -15.85
N ASP A 43 2.71 5.39 -16.86
CA ASP A 43 3.38 6.69 -16.76
C ASP A 43 2.43 7.89 -16.84
N HIS A 44 1.15 7.62 -17.08
CA HIS A 44 0.06 8.58 -17.07
C HIS A 44 -1.27 7.86 -16.73
N TRP A 45 -2.32 8.65 -16.49
CA TRP A 45 -3.66 8.11 -16.33
C TRP A 45 -4.23 7.70 -17.69
N LEU A 46 -4.79 6.49 -17.79
CA LEU A 46 -5.38 5.97 -19.03
C LEU A 46 -6.76 6.60 -19.31
N GLU A 47 -6.74 7.87 -19.69
CA GLU A 47 -7.94 8.66 -19.96
C GLU A 47 -8.54 8.39 -21.35
N ASP A 48 -7.76 7.85 -22.29
CA ASP A 48 -8.23 7.44 -23.61
C ASP A 48 -8.73 5.99 -23.58
N GLU A 49 -9.97 5.77 -24.03
CA GLU A 49 -10.58 4.44 -24.17
C GLU A 49 -9.74 3.52 -25.07
N SER A 50 -8.98 4.08 -26.01
CA SER A 50 -8.08 3.32 -26.87
C SER A 50 -6.98 2.60 -26.08
N GLU A 51 -6.67 3.05 -24.86
CA GLU A 51 -5.62 2.51 -23.99
C GLU A 51 -6.15 1.54 -22.94
N TRP A 52 -7.47 1.40 -22.78
CA TRP A 52 -8.06 0.55 -21.73
C TRP A 52 -7.67 -0.92 -21.86
N HIS A 53 -7.32 -1.37 -23.05
CA HIS A 53 -6.77 -2.72 -23.27
C HIS A 53 -5.49 -2.99 -22.46
N LEU A 54 -4.76 -1.95 -22.03
CA LEU A 54 -3.57 -2.08 -21.17
C LEU A 54 -3.92 -2.50 -19.73
N LEU A 55 -5.18 -2.37 -19.32
CA LEU A 55 -5.70 -2.87 -18.04
C LEU A 55 -5.81 -4.40 -18.03
N ASP A 56 -6.08 -5.01 -19.18
CA ASP A 56 -6.23 -6.46 -19.35
C ASP A 56 -4.89 -7.20 -19.34
N CYS A 57 -4.19 -7.14 -18.20
CA CYS A 57 -2.88 -7.76 -17.99
C CYS A 57 -2.93 -8.76 -16.84
N TYR A 58 -3.45 -9.96 -17.13
CA TYR A 58 -3.62 -11.05 -16.15
C TYR A 58 -2.46 -12.06 -16.18
N GLU A 59 -1.81 -12.25 -17.34
CA GLU A 59 -0.74 -13.25 -17.51
C GLU A 59 0.33 -12.83 -18.53
N GLY A 60 1.33 -13.70 -18.74
CA GLY A 60 2.40 -13.50 -19.70
C GLY A 60 3.52 -12.56 -19.23
N ALA A 61 4.41 -12.22 -20.16
CA ALA A 61 5.65 -11.51 -19.88
C ALA A 61 5.43 -10.11 -19.27
N GLU A 62 4.39 -9.40 -19.71
CA GLU A 62 4.06 -8.08 -19.15
C GLU A 62 3.55 -8.19 -17.71
N ARG A 63 2.69 -9.16 -17.41
CA ARG A 63 2.26 -9.43 -16.03
C ARG A 63 3.45 -9.75 -15.12
N GLU A 64 4.37 -10.60 -15.59
CA GLU A 64 5.60 -10.94 -14.86
C GLU A 64 6.49 -9.72 -14.64
N ARG A 65 6.61 -8.84 -15.64
CA ARG A 65 7.32 -7.57 -15.53
C ARG A 65 6.68 -6.69 -14.45
N ARG A 66 5.38 -6.40 -14.54
CA ARG A 66 4.65 -5.57 -13.55
C ARG A 66 4.79 -6.12 -12.12
N ASN A 67 4.66 -7.43 -11.96
CA ASN A 67 4.86 -8.11 -10.68
C ASN A 67 6.28 -7.91 -10.13
N ARG A 68 7.29 -7.89 -11.00
CA ARG A 68 8.69 -7.66 -10.59
C ARG A 68 8.91 -6.22 -10.12
N LEU A 69 8.36 -5.23 -10.82
CA LEU A 69 8.47 -3.81 -10.43
C LEU A 69 7.92 -3.60 -9.02
N PHE A 70 6.71 -4.09 -8.74
CA PHE A 70 6.12 -4.00 -7.41
C PHE A 70 6.86 -4.82 -6.35
N ALA A 71 7.27 -6.05 -6.67
CA ALA A 71 8.04 -6.87 -5.73
C ALA A 71 9.37 -6.21 -5.33
N GLN A 72 10.04 -5.55 -6.27
CA GLN A 72 11.25 -4.77 -6.01
C GLN A 72 10.93 -3.58 -5.09
N HIS A 73 9.89 -2.82 -5.40
CA HIS A 73 9.47 -1.67 -4.57
C HIS A 73 9.13 -2.10 -3.14
N TRP A 74 8.23 -3.06 -2.97
CA TRP A 74 7.85 -3.59 -1.66
C TRP A 74 9.05 -4.17 -0.90
N GLY A 75 9.95 -4.87 -1.61
CA GLY A 75 11.18 -5.40 -1.04
C GLY A 75 12.05 -4.30 -0.45
N ALA A 76 12.18 -3.17 -1.15
CA ALA A 76 12.94 -2.02 -0.69
C ALA A 76 12.25 -1.29 0.47
N LEU A 77 10.91 -1.18 0.48
CA LEU A 77 10.18 -0.62 1.62
C LEU A 77 10.41 -1.41 2.91
N TYR A 78 10.42 -2.75 2.82
CA TYR A 78 10.69 -3.62 3.96
C TYR A 78 12.09 -3.40 4.53
N ASP A 79 13.08 -3.14 3.67
CA ASP A 79 14.46 -2.90 4.09
C ASP A 79 14.68 -1.48 4.62
N LEU A 80 13.83 -0.52 4.21
CA LEU A 80 13.95 0.89 4.57
C LEU A 80 13.51 1.18 6.02
N THR A 81 12.36 0.64 6.43
CA THR A 81 11.73 0.98 7.72
C THR A 81 10.85 -0.15 8.23
N PRO A 82 10.63 -0.30 9.55
CA PRO A 82 9.67 -1.25 10.08
C PRO A 82 8.27 -1.07 9.47
N LEU A 83 7.74 -2.14 8.88
CA LEU A 83 6.42 -2.13 8.25
C LEU A 83 5.33 -2.65 9.18
N TYR A 84 4.20 -1.94 9.19
CA TYR A 84 3.02 -2.30 9.96
C TYR A 84 1.80 -2.49 9.05
N THR A 85 0.77 -3.16 9.56
CA THR A 85 -0.52 -3.35 8.88
C THR A 85 -1.63 -3.40 9.92
N VAL A 86 -2.88 -3.38 9.47
CA VAL A 86 -4.05 -3.60 10.33
C VAL A 86 -4.69 -4.96 10.08
N ARG A 87 -5.24 -5.54 11.13
CA ARG A 87 -6.14 -6.71 11.06
C ARG A 87 -7.38 -6.43 11.88
N TYR A 88 -8.51 -7.01 11.49
CA TYR A 88 -9.68 -7.02 12.35
C TYR A 88 -9.54 -8.13 13.40
N ARG A 89 -9.89 -7.81 14.65
CA ARG A 89 -10.05 -8.78 15.73
C ARG A 89 -11.44 -8.62 16.33
N GLY A 90 -12.08 -9.75 16.63
CA GLY A 90 -13.44 -9.80 17.17
C GLY A 90 -14.45 -10.29 16.14
N ARG A 91 -15.72 -10.39 16.55
CA ARG A 91 -16.80 -10.90 15.70
C ARG A 91 -17.29 -9.79 14.77
N TRP A 92 -17.15 -10.00 13.47
CA TRP A 92 -17.72 -9.11 12.44
C TRP A 92 -19.26 -9.15 12.46
N PRO A 93 -19.97 -8.04 12.15
CA PRO A 93 -19.45 -6.68 11.99
C PRO A 93 -19.31 -5.94 13.32
N ALA A 94 -20.19 -6.21 14.29
CA ALA A 94 -20.43 -5.34 15.45
C ALA A 94 -19.29 -5.24 16.49
N LYS A 95 -18.32 -6.18 16.50
CA LYS A 95 -17.22 -6.22 17.49
C LYS A 95 -15.84 -6.22 16.85
N ALA A 96 -15.75 -6.00 15.54
CA ALA A 96 -14.48 -5.98 14.85
C ALA A 96 -13.72 -4.67 15.19
N LYS A 97 -12.53 -4.80 15.78
CA LYS A 97 -11.62 -3.68 16.03
C LYS A 97 -10.36 -3.84 15.19
N LEU A 98 -9.87 -2.74 14.64
CA LEU A 98 -8.55 -2.72 14.00
C LEU A 98 -7.47 -2.91 15.07
N VAL A 99 -6.61 -3.89 14.84
CA VAL A 99 -5.40 -4.13 15.61
C VAL A 99 -4.19 -3.96 14.72
N ILE A 100 -3.20 -3.23 15.22
CA ILE A 100 -1.96 -2.99 14.50
C ILE A 100 -1.02 -4.19 14.67
N LYS A 101 -0.43 -4.61 13.56
CA LYS A 101 0.51 -5.73 13.47
C LYS A 101 1.79 -5.26 12.80
N ARG A 102 2.91 -5.81 13.22
CA ARG A 102 4.22 -5.59 12.61
C ARG A 102 4.57 -6.77 11.70
N TYR A 103 5.09 -6.51 10.51
CA TYR A 103 5.72 -7.54 9.69
C TYR A 103 7.12 -7.84 10.23
N ASN A 104 7.42 -9.12 10.42
CA ASN A 104 8.75 -9.57 10.86
C ASN A 104 9.42 -10.52 9.87
N ASP A 105 8.71 -10.92 8.81
CA ASP A 105 9.21 -11.82 7.78
C ASP A 105 9.04 -11.20 6.40
N LYS A 106 10.14 -10.85 5.75
CA LYS A 106 10.15 -10.24 4.41
C LYS A 106 9.51 -11.17 3.38
N ALA A 107 9.82 -12.46 3.42
CA ALA A 107 9.29 -13.42 2.46
C ALA A 107 7.77 -13.58 2.62
N GLY A 108 7.26 -13.65 3.85
CA GLY A 108 5.85 -13.67 4.15
C GLY A 108 5.13 -12.38 3.72
N TYR A 109 5.73 -11.22 4.01
CA TYR A 109 5.24 -9.91 3.57
C TYR A 109 5.10 -9.85 2.04
N LEU A 110 6.18 -10.14 1.29
CA LEU A 110 6.15 -10.10 -0.19
C LEU A 110 5.12 -11.08 -0.77
N ARG A 111 5.00 -12.28 -0.19
CA ARG A 111 3.99 -13.26 -0.60
C ARG A 111 2.57 -12.75 -0.40
N GLN A 112 2.31 -12.02 0.69
CA GLN A 112 1.01 -11.40 0.94
C GLN A 112 0.71 -10.25 -0.02
N CYS A 113 1.73 -9.52 -0.46
CA CYS A 113 1.56 -8.37 -1.35
C CYS A 113 1.39 -8.78 -2.82
N ARG A 114 1.80 -10.00 -3.18
CA ARG A 114 1.76 -10.50 -4.55
C ARG A 114 0.37 -10.29 -5.17
N TYR A 115 0.40 -9.86 -6.43
CA TYR A 115 -0.77 -9.82 -7.29
C TYR A 115 -1.56 -11.14 -7.25
N SER A 116 -2.89 -10.99 -7.28
CA SER A 116 -3.85 -12.08 -7.31
C SER A 116 -4.96 -11.68 -8.27
N ASP A 117 -5.25 -12.53 -9.25
CA ASP A 117 -6.39 -12.36 -10.18
C ASP A 117 -7.73 -12.34 -9.46
N TYR A 118 -7.75 -12.86 -8.23
CA TYR A 118 -8.94 -12.99 -7.41
C TYR A 118 -8.83 -12.15 -6.14
N GLY A 119 -9.84 -11.33 -5.91
CA GLY A 119 -10.08 -10.65 -4.64
C GLY A 119 -9.80 -9.15 -4.67
N VAL A 120 -10.31 -8.47 -3.64
CA VAL A 120 -10.08 -7.03 -3.44
C VAL A 120 -8.62 -6.81 -3.04
N PRO A 121 -7.90 -5.84 -3.65
CA PRO A 121 -6.57 -5.45 -3.22
C PRO A 121 -6.53 -5.20 -1.71
N ALA A 122 -5.83 -6.08 -0.99
CA ALA A 122 -5.91 -6.14 0.47
C ALA A 122 -4.67 -5.58 1.17
N GLN A 123 -3.60 -5.30 0.44
CA GLN A 123 -2.35 -4.77 0.98
C GLN A 123 -2.62 -3.41 1.63
N PHE A 124 -2.12 -3.26 2.86
CA PHE A 124 -2.24 -2.04 3.63
C PHE A 124 -1.05 -1.96 4.57
N ILE A 125 -0.14 -1.05 4.28
CA ILE A 125 1.15 -0.90 4.94
C ILE A 125 1.18 0.47 5.60
N ILE A 126 1.66 0.53 6.83
CA ILE A 126 1.83 1.75 7.59
C ILE A 126 3.31 1.90 7.89
N MET A 127 3.87 3.06 7.59
CA MET A 127 5.27 3.42 7.79
C MET A 127 5.32 4.67 8.67
N PRO A 128 5.19 4.54 10.01
CA PRO A 128 5.07 5.68 10.91
C PRO A 128 6.30 6.59 10.91
N GLU A 129 7.50 6.04 10.69
CA GLU A 129 8.75 6.81 10.57
C GLU A 129 8.77 7.71 9.33
N LEU A 130 8.03 7.34 8.29
CA LEU A 130 7.89 8.09 7.03
C LEU A 130 6.55 8.84 6.96
N GLY A 131 5.75 8.83 8.03
CA GLY A 131 4.48 9.55 8.10
C GLY A 131 3.48 9.18 7.00
N CYS A 132 3.48 7.94 6.51
CA CYS A 132 2.63 7.53 5.38
C CYS A 132 1.99 6.15 5.51
N ILE A 133 0.93 5.95 4.73
CA ILE A 133 0.19 4.70 4.54
C ILE A 133 0.26 4.34 3.06
N TYR A 134 0.67 3.12 2.75
CA TYR A 134 0.64 2.57 1.40
C TYR A 134 -0.47 1.53 1.30
N ALA A 135 -1.47 1.79 0.47
CA ALA A 135 -2.61 0.90 0.25
C ALA A 135 -2.59 0.38 -1.18
N ALA A 136 -2.93 -0.90 -1.36
CA ALA A 136 -3.15 -1.38 -2.72
C ALA A 136 -4.43 -0.77 -3.29
N GLY A 137 -4.35 -0.38 -4.56
CA GLY A 137 -5.49 0.01 -5.37
C GLY A 137 -5.74 -1.01 -6.48
N TRP A 138 -6.52 -0.59 -7.47
CA TRP A 138 -6.85 -1.40 -8.64
C TRP A 138 -5.86 -1.15 -9.77
N ASP A 139 -5.96 -1.95 -10.84
CA ASP A 139 -5.31 -1.64 -12.12
C ASP A 139 -3.80 -1.38 -11.99
N ASP A 140 -3.11 -2.26 -11.28
CA ASP A 140 -1.66 -2.15 -11.02
C ASP A 140 -1.24 -0.76 -10.50
N THR A 141 -2.11 -0.15 -9.69
CA THR A 141 -1.91 1.18 -9.12
C THR A 141 -2.15 1.12 -7.61
N ASN A 142 -1.14 1.50 -6.83
CA ASN A 142 -1.23 1.60 -5.37
C ASN A 142 -1.26 3.07 -4.95
N ILE A 143 -1.83 3.36 -3.79
CA ILE A 143 -1.95 4.74 -3.29
C ILE A 143 -1.06 4.92 -2.05
N LEU A 144 -0.20 5.93 -2.08
CA LEU A 144 0.54 6.42 -0.93
C LEU A 144 -0.17 7.63 -0.34
N TYR A 145 -0.73 7.47 0.86
CA TYR A 145 -1.32 8.55 1.63
C TYR A 145 -0.31 9.15 2.61
N TYR A 146 -0.21 10.47 2.67
CA TYR A 146 0.73 11.19 3.54
C TYR A 146 0.24 12.60 3.90
N ARG A 147 0.84 13.19 4.96
CA ARG A 147 0.64 14.62 5.31
C ARG A 147 1.80 15.50 4.86
N ASP A 148 3.02 14.98 4.95
CA ASP A 148 4.24 15.68 4.62
C ASP A 148 4.94 14.97 3.46
N ALA A 149 4.99 15.64 2.30
CA ALA A 149 5.60 15.10 1.10
C ALA A 149 7.11 14.85 1.27
N ALA A 150 7.81 15.65 2.10
CA ALA A 150 9.24 15.47 2.33
C ALA A 150 9.52 14.19 3.12
N LEU A 151 8.67 13.85 4.10
CA LEU A 151 8.78 12.60 4.85
C LEU A 151 8.42 11.37 4.00
N ALA A 152 7.46 11.51 3.09
CA ALA A 152 7.03 10.43 2.21
C ALA A 152 7.94 10.24 0.98
N ALA A 153 8.78 11.22 0.65
CA ALA A 153 9.66 11.21 -0.53
C ALA A 153 10.53 9.95 -0.69
N PRO A 154 11.08 9.32 0.37
CA PRO A 154 11.84 8.08 0.25
C PRO A 154 11.02 6.93 -0.38
N VAL A 155 9.71 6.85 -0.09
CA VAL A 155 8.82 5.82 -0.66
C VAL A 155 8.65 6.02 -2.16
N LEU A 156 8.47 7.27 -2.59
CA LEU A 156 8.32 7.65 -4.00
C LEU A 156 9.62 7.44 -4.77
N LYS A 157 10.76 7.80 -4.17
CA LYS A 157 12.08 7.55 -4.74
C LYS A 157 12.30 6.06 -5.01
N LEU A 158 12.00 5.20 -4.04
CA LEU A 158 12.11 3.75 -4.22
C LEU A 158 11.16 3.20 -5.29
N ALA A 159 9.99 3.83 -5.49
CA ALA A 159 9.08 3.45 -6.57
C ALA A 159 9.71 3.75 -7.94
N THR A 160 10.25 4.95 -8.12
CA THR A 160 10.96 5.34 -9.34
C THR A 160 12.18 4.46 -9.61
N GLU A 161 12.97 4.13 -8.59
CA GLU A 161 14.12 3.22 -8.70
C GLU A 161 13.71 1.79 -9.07
N ALA A 162 12.50 1.37 -8.70
CA ALA A 162 11.92 0.10 -9.12
C ALA A 162 11.31 0.13 -10.53
N GLY A 163 11.28 1.30 -11.20
CA GLY A 163 10.69 1.48 -12.52
C GLY A 163 9.19 1.68 -12.52
N LEU A 164 8.61 2.10 -11.38
CA LEU A 164 7.21 2.53 -11.26
C LEU A 164 7.11 4.05 -11.44
N HIS A 165 5.91 4.52 -11.76
CA HIS A 165 5.60 5.93 -11.97
C HIS A 165 4.80 6.49 -10.79
N CYS A 166 5.07 7.75 -10.43
CA CYS A 166 4.36 8.46 -9.37
C CYS A 166 3.45 9.52 -10.01
N LEU A 167 2.13 9.36 -9.87
CA LEU A 167 1.12 10.23 -10.49
C LEU A 167 0.30 10.92 -9.38
N PRO A 168 -0.01 12.22 -9.49
CA PRO A 168 -0.97 12.86 -8.60
C PRO A 168 -2.27 12.06 -8.60
N GLN A 169 -2.80 11.74 -7.41
CA GLN A 169 -4.04 10.98 -7.31
C GLN A 169 -5.17 11.78 -8.00
N GLN A 170 -5.87 11.16 -8.95
CA GLN A 170 -7.08 11.74 -9.51
C GLN A 170 -8.14 11.90 -8.40
N ALA A 171 -8.80 13.06 -8.39
CA ALA A 171 -10.00 13.22 -7.57
C ALA A 171 -11.06 12.24 -8.12
N ILE A 172 -11.56 11.36 -7.24
CA ILE A 172 -12.68 10.46 -7.53
C ILE A 172 -13.96 11.28 -7.61
#